data_AF-A0A0R2DH89-F1
#
_entry.id   AF-A0A0R2DH89-F1
#
_cell.length_a   1.000
_cell.length_b   1.000
_cell.length_c   1.000
_cell.angle_alpha   90.00
_cell.angle_beta   90.00
_cell.angle_gamma   90.00
#
_symmetry.space_group_name_H-M   'P 1'
#
loop_
_entity.id
_entity.type
_entity.pdbx_description
1 polymer ?
#
loop_
_entity_poly.entity_id
_entity_poly.type
_entity_poly.pdbx_seq_one_letter_code
_entity_poly.pdbx_strand_id
1 'polypeptide(L)'
;MKALALKIDDDQLQAIRERMDEANQRAHFVIFQSVEKQTGKVLRLITDIESFRTIQDQHQDDSEMVIIQDIVPITNTLARWAVAENVAAQQGDNPDVLNDLEYYTNEVLKENHQAVNPPEDNN
;
A
#
# COMPACT_ATOMS: atom_id res chain seq x y z
N MET A 1 19.19 -1.96 -7.82
CA MET A 1 18.96 -0.95 -6.78
C MET A 1 18.49 -1.69 -5.54
N LYS A 2 19.09 -1.42 -4.38
CA LYS A 2 18.85 -2.17 -3.14
C LYS A 2 17.56 -1.66 -2.48
N ALA A 3 16.48 -2.44 -2.47
CA ALA A 3 15.47 -2.31 -1.41
C ALA A 3 16.09 -2.93 -0.15
N LEU A 4 16.33 -2.13 0.89
CA LEU A 4 17.52 -2.28 1.73
C LEU A 4 17.26 -2.80 3.16
N ALA A 5 16.03 -2.83 3.68
CA ALA A 5 15.76 -3.40 5.00
C ALA A 5 15.11 -4.79 4.93
N LEU A 6 14.31 -5.06 3.90
CA LEU A 6 13.52 -6.27 3.79
C LEU A 6 14.29 -7.44 3.12
N LYS A 7 15.00 -8.22 3.94
CA LYS A 7 15.61 -9.50 3.51
C LYS A 7 14.57 -10.62 3.54
N ILE A 8 13.72 -10.68 2.52
CA ILE A 8 12.84 -11.82 2.27
C ILE A 8 13.39 -12.65 1.12
N ASP A 9 13.43 -13.96 1.32
CA ASP A 9 13.73 -14.92 0.26
C ASP A 9 12.47 -15.32 -0.53
N ASP A 10 12.66 -15.99 -1.67
CA ASP A 10 11.56 -16.32 -2.57
C ASP A 10 10.56 -17.32 -1.95
N ASP A 11 11.02 -18.20 -1.05
CA ASP A 11 10.16 -19.17 -0.35
C ASP A 11 9.23 -18.46 0.66
N GLN A 12 9.76 -17.48 1.39
CA GLN A 12 8.96 -16.63 2.27
C GLN A 12 7.96 -15.79 1.47
N LEU A 13 8.37 -15.25 0.32
CA LEU A 13 7.48 -14.48 -0.54
C LEU A 13 6.34 -15.35 -1.09
N GLN A 14 6.63 -16.58 -1.47
CA GLN A 14 5.63 -17.55 -1.93
C GLN A 14 4.60 -17.86 -0.83
N ALA A 15 5.04 -18.12 0.41
CA ALA A 15 4.13 -18.36 1.52
C ALA A 15 3.22 -17.15 1.84
N ILE A 16 3.72 -15.93 1.64
CA ILE A 16 2.94 -14.71 1.83
C ILE A 16 1.90 -14.57 0.71
N ARG A 17 2.29 -14.85 -0.54
CA ARG A 17 1.35 -14.86 -1.66
C ARG A 17 0.21 -15.85 -1.46
N GLU A 18 0.51 -17.07 -1.00
CA GLU A 18 -0.52 -18.08 -0.72
C GLU A 18 -1.51 -17.59 0.35
N ARG A 19 -1.03 -16.96 1.43
CA ARG A 19 -1.90 -16.35 2.45
C ARG A 19 -2.72 -15.19 1.89
N MET A 20 -2.13 -14.38 1.02
CA MET A 20 -2.83 -13.28 0.36
C MET A 20 -3.88 -13.79 -0.61
N ASP A 21 -3.62 -14.85 -1.35
CA ASP A 21 -4.60 -15.49 -2.23
C ASP A 21 -5.79 -16.05 -1.43
N GLU A 22 -5.53 -16.68 -0.27
CA GLU A 22 -6.58 -17.12 0.65
C GLU A 22 -7.37 -15.93 1.24
N ALA A 23 -6.70 -14.85 1.60
CA ALA A 23 -7.33 -13.63 2.10
C ALA A 23 -8.14 -12.92 1.00
N ASN A 24 -7.65 -12.90 -0.24
CA ASN A 24 -8.28 -12.30 -1.41
C ASN A 24 -9.62 -12.97 -1.76
N GLN A 25 -9.81 -14.24 -1.39
CA GLN A 25 -11.13 -14.90 -1.49
C GLN A 25 -12.17 -14.33 -0.52
N ARG A 26 -11.73 -13.67 0.57
CA ARG A 26 -12.59 -13.10 1.62
C ARG A 26 -12.72 -11.58 1.47
N ALA A 27 -11.61 -10.89 1.21
CA ALA A 27 -11.53 -9.46 1.01
C ALA A 27 -10.41 -9.15 0.01
N HIS A 28 -10.75 -8.54 -1.12
CA HIS A 28 -9.78 -8.20 -2.14
C HIS A 28 -9.04 -6.90 -1.82
N PHE A 29 -7.84 -6.76 -2.39
CA PHE A 29 -7.06 -5.52 -2.31
C PHE A 29 -7.57 -4.49 -3.31
N VAL A 30 -7.63 -3.24 -2.88
CA VAL A 30 -8.00 -2.06 -3.68
C VAL A 30 -6.87 -1.06 -3.70
N ILE A 31 -6.82 -0.25 -4.76
CA ILE A 31 -6.08 1.02 -4.76
C ILE A 31 -7.11 2.13 -4.67
N PHE A 32 -6.94 3.01 -3.68
CA PHE A 32 -7.76 4.19 -3.53
C PHE A 32 -6.92 5.46 -3.52
N GLN A 33 -7.54 6.54 -3.98
CA GLN A 33 -6.98 7.88 -3.93
C GLN A 33 -7.65 8.63 -2.79
N SER A 34 -6.84 9.27 -1.95
CA SER A 34 -7.27 10.25 -0.96
C SER A 34 -6.85 11.64 -1.43
N VAL A 35 -7.79 12.58 -1.43
CA VAL A 35 -7.56 13.98 -1.73
C VAL A 35 -7.87 14.79 -0.47
N GLU A 36 -6.84 15.36 0.14
CA GLU A 36 -7.02 16.17 1.35
C GLU A 36 -7.76 17.46 0.99
N LYS A 37 -8.88 17.76 1.67
CA LYS A 37 -9.73 18.90 1.30
C LYS A 37 -9.05 20.26 1.53
N GLN A 38 -8.14 20.34 2.49
CA GLN A 38 -7.50 21.60 2.87
C GLN A 38 -6.40 22.01 1.88
N THR A 39 -5.54 21.07 1.46
CA THR A 39 -4.39 21.37 0.60
C THR A 39 -4.59 20.94 -0.85
N GLY A 40 -5.56 20.05 -1.12
CA GLY A 40 -5.68 19.35 -2.40
C GLY A 40 -4.58 18.32 -2.62
N LYS A 41 -3.78 17.97 -1.60
CA LYS A 41 -2.75 16.93 -1.70
C LYS A 41 -3.41 15.60 -2.04
N VAL A 42 -2.87 14.95 -3.07
CA VAL A 42 -3.34 13.65 -3.55
C VAL A 42 -2.38 12.57 -3.09
N LEU A 43 -2.90 11.56 -2.43
CA LEU A 43 -2.16 10.36 -2.03
C LEU A 43 -2.89 9.11 -2.52
N ARG A 44 -2.15 8.13 -3.02
CA ARG A 44 -2.68 6.83 -3.45
C ARG A 44 -2.19 5.76 -2.49
N LEU A 45 -3.11 4.94 -2.02
CA LEU A 45 -2.89 3.95 -0.99
C LEU A 45 -3.44 2.61 -1.45
N ILE A 46 -2.87 1.53 -0.92
CA ILE A 46 -3.29 0.15 -1.17
C ILE A 46 -3.78 -0.39 0.17
N THR A 47 -4.91 -1.10 0.18
CA THR A 47 -5.45 -1.76 1.37
C THR A 47 -6.51 -2.78 0.96
N ASP A 48 -7.04 -3.57 1.89
CA ASP A 48 -8.20 -4.42 1.62
C ASP A 48 -9.51 -3.60 1.65
N ILE A 49 -10.54 -4.10 0.98
CA ILE A 49 -11.83 -3.37 0.85
C ILE A 49 -12.52 -3.06 2.19
N GLU A 50 -12.33 -3.86 3.24
CA GLU A 50 -12.96 -3.61 4.55
C GLU A 50 -12.20 -2.51 5.31
N SER A 51 -10.87 -2.56 5.27
CA SER A 51 -10.00 -1.51 5.78
C SER A 51 -10.27 -0.18 5.06
N PHE A 52 -10.43 -0.18 3.74
CA PHE A 52 -10.80 1.03 2.99
C PHE A 52 -12.08 1.67 3.53
N ARG A 53 -13.15 0.88 3.71
CA ARG A 53 -14.42 1.41 4.23
C ARG A 53 -14.27 2.02 5.62
N THR A 54 -13.45 1.40 6.46
CA THR A 54 -13.15 1.89 7.80
C THR A 54 -12.38 3.21 7.77
N ILE A 55 -11.34 3.30 6.94
CA ILE A 55 -10.53 4.51 6.75
C ILE A 55 -11.39 5.64 6.16
N GLN A 56 -12.22 5.33 5.16
CA GLN A 56 -13.10 6.30 4.52
C GLN A 56 -14.08 6.90 5.54
N ASP A 57 -14.68 6.09 6.41
CA ASP A 57 -15.59 6.58 7.45
C ASP A 57 -14.85 7.47 8.48
N GLN A 58 -13.63 7.10 8.86
CA GLN A 58 -12.82 7.84 9.82
C GLN A 58 -12.33 9.20 9.31
N HIS A 59 -12.11 9.33 8.01
CA HIS A 59 -11.49 10.51 7.40
C HIS A 59 -12.40 11.25 6.41
N GLN A 60 -13.69 10.92 6.36
CA GLN A 60 -14.67 11.51 5.42
C GLN A 60 -14.78 13.03 5.54
N ASP A 61 -14.50 13.59 6.72
CA ASP A 61 -14.55 15.03 6.98
C ASP A 61 -13.32 15.75 6.42
N ASP A 62 -12.14 15.14 6.46
CA ASP A 62 -10.86 15.75 6.11
C ASP A 62 -10.43 15.47 4.66
N SER A 63 -10.84 14.35 4.10
CA SER A 63 -10.38 13.87 2.79
C SER A 63 -11.51 13.30 1.94
N GLU A 64 -11.43 13.52 0.64
CA GLU A 64 -12.26 12.81 -0.35
C GLU A 64 -11.53 11.54 -0.78
N MET A 65 -12.13 10.38 -0.51
CA MET A 65 -11.53 9.09 -0.81
C MET A 65 -12.33 8.31 -1.84
N VAL A 66 -11.67 7.88 -2.92
CA VAL A 66 -12.29 7.12 -4.02
C VAL A 66 -11.44 5.93 -4.40
N ILE A 67 -12.06 4.76 -4.57
CA ILE A 67 -11.40 3.59 -5.15
C ILE A 67 -11.13 3.89 -6.63
N ILE A 68 -9.87 3.83 -7.03
CA ILE A 68 -9.43 4.00 -8.43
C ILE A 68 -9.13 2.65 -9.09
N GLN A 69 -8.98 1.59 -8.29
CA GLN A 69 -8.94 0.21 -8.76
C GLN A 69 -9.49 -0.73 -7.69
N ASP A 70 -10.58 -1.42 -8.05
CA ASP A 70 -11.29 -2.30 -7.11
C ASP A 70 -10.62 -3.68 -6.95
N ILE A 71 -9.82 -4.17 -7.90
CA ILE A 71 -9.14 -5.46 -7.72
C ILE A 71 -7.67 -5.31 -8.08
N VAL A 72 -6.80 -5.47 -7.10
CA VAL A 72 -5.34 -5.51 -7.29
C VAL A 72 -4.89 -6.96 -7.46
N PRO A 73 -4.23 -7.32 -8.57
CA PRO A 73 -3.72 -8.68 -8.77
C PRO A 73 -2.69 -9.06 -7.70
N ILE A 74 -2.73 -10.31 -7.23
CA ILE A 74 -1.77 -10.84 -6.25
C ILE A 74 -0.44 -11.15 -6.95
N THR A 75 0.45 -10.17 -6.96
CA THR A 75 1.80 -10.27 -7.56
C THR A 75 2.89 -10.32 -6.48
N ASN A 76 4.12 -10.62 -6.91
CA ASN A 76 5.30 -10.50 -6.05
C ASN A 76 5.47 -9.07 -5.51
N THR A 77 5.11 -8.07 -6.32
CA THR A 77 5.18 -6.65 -5.96
C THR A 77 4.19 -6.33 -4.83
N LEU A 78 2.95 -6.81 -4.94
CA LEU A 78 1.95 -6.67 -3.88
C LEU A 78 2.36 -7.40 -2.59
N ALA A 79 2.92 -8.60 -2.71
CA ALA A 79 3.41 -9.35 -1.56
C ALA A 79 4.54 -8.62 -0.83
N ARG A 80 5.49 -8.01 -1.55
CA ARG A 80 6.55 -7.18 -0.93
C ARG A 80 5.99 -5.94 -0.24
N TRP A 81 4.99 -5.30 -0.85
CA TRP A 81 4.27 -4.19 -0.23
C TRP A 81 3.60 -4.60 1.09
N ALA A 82 2.88 -5.73 1.12
CA ALA A 82 2.21 -6.20 2.34
C ALA A 82 3.20 -6.47 3.48
N VAL A 83 4.43 -6.91 3.17
CA VAL A 83 5.45 -7.06 4.20
C VAL A 83 5.98 -5.72 4.66
N ALA A 84 6.25 -4.79 3.75
CA ALA A 84 6.69 -3.45 4.13
C ALA A 84 5.64 -2.77 5.02
N GLU A 85 4.35 -2.93 4.71
CA GLU A 85 3.24 -2.45 5.54
C GLU A 85 3.26 -3.10 6.93
N ASN A 86 3.39 -4.44 7.01
CA ASN A 86 3.42 -5.13 8.29
C ASN A 86 4.61 -4.73 9.17
N VAL A 87 5.77 -4.50 8.56
CA VAL A 87 6.97 -4.02 9.26
C VAL A 87 6.80 -2.58 9.69
N ALA A 88 6.23 -1.71 8.84
CA ALA A 88 5.94 -0.32 9.17
C ALA A 88 4.95 -0.21 10.34
N ALA A 89 3.92 -1.06 10.39
CA ALA A 89 2.98 -1.11 11.51
C ALA A 89 3.66 -1.46 12.85
N GLN A 90 4.78 -2.18 12.83
CA GLN A 90 5.54 -2.55 14.03
C GLN A 90 6.68 -1.58 14.36
N GLN A 91 7.25 -0.91 13.36
CA GLN A 91 8.44 -0.06 13.46
C GLN A 91 8.20 1.33 12.87
N GLY A 92 7.01 1.91 13.09
CA GLY A 92 6.50 3.09 12.39
C GLY A 92 7.38 4.35 12.44
N ASP A 93 8.34 4.41 13.36
CA ASP A 93 9.29 5.53 13.48
C ASP A 93 10.62 5.30 12.73
N ASN A 94 10.81 4.12 12.12
CA ASN A 94 12.05 3.80 11.41
C ASN A 94 11.99 4.34 9.96
N PRO A 95 12.80 5.37 9.61
CA PRO A 95 12.74 6.00 8.30
C PRO A 95 13.10 5.05 7.15
N ASP A 96 13.95 4.04 7.39
CA ASP A 96 14.28 3.05 6.36
C ASP A 96 13.06 2.17 6.01
N VAL A 97 12.22 1.88 7.00
CA VAL A 97 11.00 1.08 6.82
C VAL A 97 9.93 1.90 6.10
N LEU A 98 9.78 3.18 6.45
CA LEU A 98 8.87 4.10 5.76
C LEU A 98 9.27 4.29 4.29
N ASN A 99 10.57 4.44 4.02
CA ASN A 99 11.09 4.52 2.65
C ASN A 99 10.85 3.22 1.86
N ASP A 100 11.05 2.05 2.47
CA ASP A 100 10.74 0.76 1.84
C ASP A 100 9.22 0.65 1.55
N LEU A 101 8.35 1.10 2.46
CA LEU A 101 6.89 1.12 2.25
C LEU A 101 6.49 2.07 1.11
N GLU A 102 7.02 3.30 1.07
CA GLU A 102 6.76 4.25 -0.02
C GLU A 102 7.21 3.66 -1.36
N TYR A 103 8.42 3.09 -1.39
CA TYR A 103 8.98 2.45 -2.58
C TYR A 103 8.06 1.34 -3.10
N TYR A 104 7.70 0.37 -2.25
CA TYR A 104 6.86 -0.75 -2.68
C TYR A 104 5.43 -0.32 -3.02
N THR A 105 4.89 0.70 -2.35
CA THR A 105 3.61 1.32 -2.72
C THR A 105 3.67 1.84 -4.15
N ASN A 106 4.71 2.61 -4.49
CA ASN A 106 4.90 3.13 -5.83
C ASN A 106 5.16 2.03 -6.88
N GLU A 107 5.83 0.93 -6.54
CA GLU A 107 5.99 -0.20 -7.44
C GLU A 107 4.65 -0.90 -7.74
N VAL A 108 3.80 -1.10 -6.73
CA VAL A 108 2.43 -1.64 -6.95
C VAL A 108 1.61 -0.69 -7.83
N LEU A 109 1.68 0.62 -7.60
CA LEU A 109 0.98 1.61 -8.44
C LEU A 109 1.45 1.54 -9.91
N LYS A 110 2.77 1.47 -10.15
CA LYS A 110 3.32 1.35 -11.51
C LYS A 110 2.87 0.07 -12.21
N GLU A 111 2.93 -1.06 -11.51
CA GLU A 111 2.52 -2.36 -12.05
C GLU A 111 1.03 -2.38 -12.41
N ASN A 112 0.21 -1.63 -11.67
CA ASN A 112 -1.23 -1.47 -11.90
C ASN A 112 -1.58 -0.27 -12.82
N HIS A 113 -0.60 0.32 -13.50
CA HIS A 113 -0.77 1.45 -14.41
C HIS A 113 -1.41 2.70 -13.78
N GLN A 114 -1.22 2.88 -12.48
CA GLN A 114 -1.66 4.07 -11.74
C GLN A 114 -0.52 5.10 -11.67
N ALA A 115 -0.90 6.37 -11.46
CA ALA A 115 0.09 7.40 -11.16
C ALA A 115 0.77 7.11 -9.80
N VAL A 116 2.08 7.30 -9.73
CA VAL A 116 2.83 7.16 -8.48
C VAL A 116 2.56 8.33 -7.53
N ASN A 117 2.83 8.13 -6.25
CA ASN A 117 2.85 9.24 -5.31
C ASN A 117 4.09 10.12 -5.56
N PRO A 118 3.97 11.45 -5.42
CA PRO A 118 5.15 12.29 -5.33
C PRO A 118 5.98 11.84 -4.12
N PRO A 119 7.31 11.94 -4.18
CA PRO A 119 8.13 11.71 -2.99
C PRO A 119 7.64 12.64 -1.88
N GLU A 120 7.63 12.18 -0.63
CA GLU A 120 7.38 13.11 0.47
C GLU A 120 8.42 14.24 0.43
N ASP A 121 7.93 15.48 0.29
CA ASP A 121 8.77 16.67 0.42
C ASP A 121 9.33 16.66 1.84
N ASN A 122 10.60 16.26 1.98
CA ASN A 122 11.39 16.45 3.20
C ASN A 122 11.48 17.95 3.48
N ASN A 123 10.53 18.49 4.24
CA ASN A 123 10.57 19.86 4.73
C ASN A 123 11.16 19.92 6.14
#